data_AF-A0AAI8G5Z3-F1
#
_entry.id   AF-A0AAI8G5Z3-F1
#
_cell.length_a   1.000
_cell.length_b   1.000
_cell.length_c   1.000
_cell.angle_alpha   90.00
_cell.angle_beta   90.00
_cell.angle_gamma   90.00
#
_symmetry.space_group_name_H-M   'P 1'
#
loop_
_entity.id
_entity.type
_entity.pdbx_description
1 polymer ?
#
loop_
_entity_poly.entity_id
_entity_poly.type
_entity_poly.pdbx_seq_one_letter_code
_entity_poly.pdbx_strand_id
1 'polypeptide(L)'
;MKVRELNIDSEVIVFVIVNQDNEDVLEWEVEATQYAVLPDEEGNFFVKGLEISNTGIAEVYVGMILPERISEIVLKNNVLGQLTVLECIETSSSQYLPSVASECYGDYELYYVKSNPKIGIDVLKEGLQLSDYYGAIAEDLGYIYRDEECINEAIEAFKISEEIGVSSCYIYKELADLYDVLGNTPMKEEYNLKYIENGGL
;
A
#
# COMPACT_ATOMS: atom_id res chain seq x y z
N MET A 1 16.62 -9.66 -16.33
CA MET A 1 16.83 -11.04 -15.80
C MET A 1 15.51 -11.78 -15.82
N LYS A 2 15.49 -13.11 -15.71
CA LYS A 2 14.23 -13.87 -15.62
C LYS A 2 13.70 -13.87 -14.19
N VAL A 3 12.38 -13.95 -14.00
CA VAL A 3 11.77 -14.00 -12.65
C VAL A 3 12.28 -15.16 -11.82
N ARG A 4 12.47 -16.36 -12.41
CA ARG A 4 13.07 -17.51 -11.69
C ARG A 4 14.48 -17.29 -11.15
N GLU A 5 15.18 -16.24 -11.61
CA GLU A 5 16.52 -15.88 -11.16
C GLU A 5 16.48 -14.93 -9.96
N LEU A 6 15.29 -14.45 -9.57
CA LEU A 6 15.12 -13.62 -8.38
C LEU A 6 15.47 -14.40 -7.12
N ASN A 7 16.09 -13.69 -6.18
CA ASN A 7 16.38 -14.19 -4.85
C ASN A 7 15.65 -13.30 -3.83
N ILE A 8 14.90 -13.91 -2.91
CA ILE A 8 14.18 -13.19 -1.85
C ILE A 8 15.17 -12.46 -0.93
N ASP A 9 16.35 -13.04 -0.70
CA ASP A 9 17.42 -12.44 0.12
C ASP A 9 18.19 -11.31 -0.61
N SER A 10 17.78 -10.92 -1.81
CA SER A 10 18.39 -9.81 -2.56
C SER A 10 18.19 -8.47 -1.84
N GLU A 11 19.12 -7.52 -1.95
CA GLU A 11 18.90 -6.14 -1.45
C GLU A 11 17.96 -5.32 -2.34
N VAL A 12 17.69 -5.79 -3.57
CA VAL A 12 16.77 -5.10 -4.49
C VAL A 12 15.34 -5.28 -3.99
N ILE A 13 14.66 -4.15 -3.78
CA ILE A 13 13.29 -4.10 -3.26
C ILE A 13 12.27 -4.16 -4.40
N VAL A 14 12.50 -3.42 -5.48
CA VAL A 14 11.53 -3.27 -6.57
C VAL A 14 12.18 -3.68 -7.89
N PHE A 15 11.45 -4.50 -8.63
CA PHE A 15 11.74 -4.90 -9.99
C PHE A 15 10.60 -4.46 -10.89
N VAL A 16 10.89 -3.83 -12.02
CA VAL A 16 9.90 -3.57 -13.07
C VAL A 16 9.85 -4.76 -14.02
N ILE A 17 8.64 -5.16 -14.41
CA ILE A 17 8.40 -6.22 -15.40
C ILE A 17 8.48 -5.58 -16.78
N VAL A 18 9.45 -6.01 -17.60
CA VAL A 18 9.72 -5.47 -18.93
C VAL A 18 9.22 -6.38 -20.05
N ASN A 19 8.96 -7.67 -19.76
CA ASN A 19 8.34 -8.60 -20.69
C ASN A 19 7.53 -9.67 -19.94
N GLN A 20 6.24 -9.79 -20.28
CA GLN A 20 5.29 -10.73 -19.67
C GLN A 20 4.51 -11.55 -20.72
N ASP A 21 5.08 -11.74 -21.92
CA ASP A 21 4.41 -12.45 -23.02
C ASP A 21 4.27 -13.97 -22.79
N ASN A 22 5.04 -14.53 -21.85
CA ASN A 22 4.99 -15.95 -21.52
C ASN A 22 3.87 -16.25 -20.53
N GLU A 23 3.14 -17.36 -20.72
CA GLU A 23 2.14 -17.80 -19.75
C GLU A 23 2.77 -18.21 -18.40
N ASP A 24 4.02 -18.65 -18.39
CA ASP A 24 4.76 -18.93 -17.17
C ASP A 24 5.39 -17.65 -16.60
N VAL A 25 4.88 -17.21 -15.45
CA VAL A 25 5.37 -16.03 -14.71
C VAL A 25 6.88 -16.12 -14.42
N LEU A 26 7.42 -17.32 -14.20
CA LEU A 26 8.85 -17.52 -13.94
C LEU A 26 9.75 -17.21 -15.15
N GLU A 27 9.15 -17.17 -16.35
CA GLU A 27 9.80 -16.83 -17.62
C GLU A 27 9.70 -15.35 -17.99
N TRP A 28 8.95 -14.55 -17.21
CA TRP A 28 8.88 -13.11 -17.40
C TRP A 28 10.25 -12.46 -17.18
N GLU A 29 10.45 -11.31 -17.83
CA GLU A 29 11.69 -10.54 -17.72
C GLU A 29 11.48 -9.32 -16.86
N VAL A 30 12.44 -9.10 -15.96
CA VAL A 30 12.43 -8.01 -15.01
C VAL A 30 13.75 -7.26 -14.99
N GLU A 31 13.69 -5.99 -14.62
CA GLU A 31 14.84 -5.12 -14.38
C GLU A 31 14.78 -4.55 -12.95
N ALA A 32 15.93 -4.53 -12.28
CA ALA A 32 16.03 -3.95 -10.94
C ALA A 32 15.88 -2.43 -11.02
N THR A 33 15.14 -1.84 -10.09
CA THR A 33 15.00 -0.38 -10.00
C THR A 33 15.79 0.15 -8.80
N GLN A 34 15.73 1.47 -8.57
CA GLN A 34 16.25 2.13 -7.37
C GLN A 34 15.11 2.73 -6.53
N TYR A 35 13.88 2.28 -6.76
CA TYR A 35 12.70 2.80 -6.09
C TYR A 35 12.70 2.37 -4.62
N ALA A 36 12.55 3.36 -3.73
CA ALA A 36 12.39 3.16 -2.30
C ALA A 36 10.92 3.00 -1.89
N VAL A 37 9.99 3.48 -2.73
CA VAL A 37 8.54 3.34 -2.66
C VAL A 37 8.01 2.99 -4.05
N LEU A 38 6.81 2.43 -4.15
CA LEU A 38 6.17 2.25 -5.46
C LEU A 38 5.80 3.62 -6.03
N PRO A 39 6.32 3.97 -7.22
CA PRO A 39 6.10 5.30 -7.82
C PRO A 39 4.67 5.49 -8.31
N ASP A 40 4.23 6.74 -8.44
CA ASP A 40 2.99 7.09 -9.12
C ASP A 40 3.14 7.03 -10.66
N GLU A 41 3.35 5.82 -11.20
CA GLU A 41 3.47 5.56 -12.64
C GLU A 41 2.79 4.25 -13.05
N GLU A 42 2.32 4.18 -14.30
CA GLU A 42 1.72 2.97 -14.87
C GLU A 42 2.81 1.90 -15.07
N GLY A 43 2.57 0.70 -14.55
CA GLY A 43 3.52 -0.40 -14.70
C GLY A 43 3.19 -1.64 -13.90
N ASN A 44 3.89 -2.72 -14.24
CA ASN A 44 3.83 -3.99 -13.53
C ASN A 44 5.16 -4.22 -12.82
N PHE A 45 5.09 -4.59 -11.54
CA PHE A 45 6.26 -4.70 -10.67
C PHE A 45 6.24 -6.00 -9.89
N PHE A 46 7.43 -6.49 -9.54
CA PHE A 46 7.61 -7.37 -8.39
C PHE A 46 8.29 -6.58 -7.29
N VAL A 47 7.67 -6.56 -6.11
CA VAL A 47 8.09 -5.76 -4.96
C VAL A 47 8.32 -6.69 -3.80
N LYS A 48 9.40 -6.51 -3.03
CA LYS A 48 9.53 -7.21 -1.75
C LYS A 48 8.28 -6.99 -0.92
N GLY A 49 7.87 -8.02 -0.21
CA GLY A 49 6.64 -8.00 0.56
C GLY A 49 6.66 -9.01 1.68
N LEU A 50 5.56 -9.02 2.40
CA LEU A 50 5.38 -9.80 3.61
C LEU A 50 4.19 -10.74 3.41
N GLU A 51 4.39 -12.02 3.68
CA GLU A 51 3.32 -12.97 3.97
C GLU A 51 3.05 -12.96 5.47
N ILE A 52 1.83 -12.66 5.87
CA ILE A 52 1.36 -12.72 7.27
C ILE A 52 0.44 -13.91 7.41
N SER A 53 0.92 -14.90 8.15
CA SER A 53 0.19 -16.14 8.42
C SER A 53 0.06 -16.37 9.93
N ASN A 54 -0.76 -17.35 10.31
CA ASN A 54 -0.84 -17.82 11.70
C ASN A 54 0.49 -18.39 12.24
N THR A 55 1.43 -18.72 11.35
CA THR A 55 2.73 -19.32 11.73
C THR A 55 3.86 -18.30 11.85
N GLY A 56 3.63 -17.06 11.42
CA GLY A 56 4.62 -15.99 11.42
C GLY A 56 4.59 -15.16 10.15
N ILE A 57 5.61 -14.33 10.02
CA ILE A 57 5.84 -13.44 8.88
C ILE A 57 6.98 -14.00 8.05
N ALA A 58 6.81 -14.04 6.73
CA ALA A 58 7.86 -14.45 5.79
C ALA A 58 8.03 -13.42 4.67
N GLU A 59 9.25 -13.29 4.17
CA GLU A 59 9.53 -12.44 3.01
C GLU A 59 9.10 -13.13 1.72
N VAL A 60 8.50 -12.34 0.83
CA VAL A 60 8.03 -12.75 -0.50
C VAL A 60 8.31 -11.64 -1.51
N TYR A 61 8.07 -11.91 -2.79
CA TYR A 61 7.74 -10.83 -3.73
C TYR A 61 6.24 -10.81 -3.99
N VAL A 62 5.69 -9.61 -4.05
CA VAL A 62 4.30 -9.33 -4.39
C VAL A 62 4.29 -8.69 -5.78
N GLY A 63 3.52 -9.28 -6.69
CA GLY A 63 3.21 -8.68 -7.99
C GLY A 63 2.25 -7.51 -7.79
N MET A 64 2.61 -6.36 -8.36
CA MET A 64 1.85 -5.12 -8.25
C MET A 64 1.59 -4.54 -9.63
N ILE A 65 0.32 -4.24 -9.91
CA ILE A 65 -0.10 -3.49 -11.10
C ILE A 65 -0.49 -2.09 -10.64
N LEU A 66 0.17 -1.09 -11.20
CA LEU A 66 -0.07 0.33 -10.94
C LEU A 66 -0.72 1.00 -12.15
N PRO A 67 -1.57 2.03 -11.94
CA PRO A 67 -1.83 2.70 -10.66
C PRO A 67 -2.89 2.04 -9.76
N GLU A 68 -3.64 1.02 -10.23
CA GLU A 68 -4.79 0.46 -9.51
C GLU A 68 -4.45 -0.29 -8.21
N ARG A 69 -3.16 -0.51 -7.93
CA ARG A 69 -2.64 -1.26 -6.77
C ARG A 69 -3.19 -2.68 -6.68
N ILE A 70 -3.34 -3.35 -7.83
CA ILE A 70 -3.84 -4.72 -7.88
C ILE A 70 -2.69 -5.68 -7.56
N SER A 71 -2.96 -6.63 -6.66
CA SER A 71 -2.04 -7.69 -6.28
C SER A 71 -2.69 -9.05 -6.44
N GLU A 72 -2.19 -9.85 -7.39
CA GLU A 72 -2.77 -11.18 -7.71
C GLU A 72 -1.73 -12.31 -7.67
N ILE A 73 -0.44 -11.97 -7.70
CA ILE A 73 0.67 -12.91 -7.80
C ILE A 73 1.61 -12.71 -6.63
N VAL A 74 2.02 -13.81 -5.99
CA VAL A 74 3.09 -13.81 -4.99
C VAL A 74 4.18 -14.80 -5.40
N LEU A 75 5.43 -14.38 -5.33
CA LEU A 75 6.59 -15.25 -5.49
C LEU A 75 7.16 -15.57 -4.11
N LYS A 76 7.22 -16.85 -3.77
CA LYS A 76 7.78 -17.32 -2.50
C LYS A 76 8.64 -18.55 -2.68
N ASN A 77 9.60 -18.73 -1.79
CA ASN A 77 10.40 -19.95 -1.77
C ASN A 77 9.57 -21.13 -1.23
N ASN A 78 9.64 -22.26 -1.92
CA ASN A 78 9.15 -23.52 -1.39
C ASN A 78 10.09 -24.07 -0.31
N VAL A 79 9.74 -25.22 0.27
CA VAL A 79 10.54 -25.86 1.34
C VAL A 79 11.97 -26.28 0.91
N LEU A 80 12.24 -26.30 -0.39
CA LEU A 80 13.55 -26.58 -0.98
C LEU A 80 14.33 -25.30 -1.32
N GLY A 81 13.79 -24.12 -1.02
CA GLY A 81 14.40 -22.83 -1.35
C GLY A 81 14.26 -22.42 -2.82
N GLN A 82 13.37 -23.06 -3.58
CA GLN A 82 13.12 -22.69 -4.97
C GLN A 82 11.96 -21.71 -5.06
N LEU A 83 12.13 -20.66 -5.87
CA LEU A 83 11.08 -19.69 -6.12
C LEU A 83 9.89 -20.35 -6.82
N THR A 84 8.70 -20.09 -6.29
CA THR A 84 7.42 -20.61 -6.80
C THR A 84 6.41 -19.49 -6.89
N VAL A 85 5.47 -19.64 -7.81
CA VAL A 85 4.38 -18.69 -8.07
C VAL A 85 3.14 -19.17 -7.32
N LEU A 86 2.55 -18.28 -6.54
CA LEU A 86 1.23 -18.43 -5.96
C LEU A 86 0.30 -17.43 -6.66
N GLU A 87 -0.69 -17.98 -7.36
CA GLU A 87 -1.79 -17.23 -7.96
C GLU A 87 -3.00 -17.27 -7.02
N CYS A 88 -3.97 -16.37 -7.21
CA CYS A 88 -5.25 -16.36 -6.49
C CYS A 88 -5.10 -16.16 -4.97
N ILE A 89 -4.29 -15.18 -4.57
CA ILE A 89 -3.98 -14.88 -3.16
C ILE A 89 -5.21 -14.61 -2.28
N GLU A 90 -6.33 -14.19 -2.85
CA GLU A 90 -7.60 -13.97 -2.12
C GLU A 90 -8.13 -15.23 -1.43
N THR A 91 -7.76 -16.42 -1.92
CA THR A 91 -8.17 -17.71 -1.35
C THR A 91 -7.21 -18.24 -0.28
N SER A 92 -6.09 -17.54 -0.07
CA SER A 92 -5.07 -17.87 0.92
C SER A 92 -5.55 -17.57 2.34
N SER A 93 -5.12 -18.38 3.31
CA SER A 93 -5.29 -18.06 4.74
C SER A 93 -4.30 -16.98 5.23
N SER A 94 -3.25 -16.72 4.45
CA SER A 94 -2.26 -15.68 4.71
C SER A 94 -2.66 -14.38 3.99
N GLN A 95 -2.38 -13.24 4.62
CA GLN A 95 -2.44 -11.92 3.99
C GLN A 95 -1.08 -11.59 3.38
N TYR A 96 -1.08 -10.83 2.28
CA TYR A 96 0.14 -10.37 1.61
C TYR A 96 0.08 -8.86 1.42
N LEU A 97 1.22 -8.19 1.63
CA LEU A 97 1.37 -6.77 1.30
C LEU A 97 2.79 -6.46 0.81
N PRO A 98 2.97 -5.41 0.00
CA PRO A 98 4.30 -4.85 -0.27
C PRO A 98 5.00 -4.40 1.01
N SER A 99 6.33 -4.53 1.05
CA SER A 99 7.16 -4.08 2.18
C SER A 99 7.55 -2.60 2.06
N VAL A 100 7.09 -1.92 1.02
CA VAL A 100 7.25 -0.48 0.80
C VAL A 100 5.90 0.13 0.48
N ALA A 101 5.72 1.42 0.81
CA ALA A 101 4.50 2.14 0.50
C ALA A 101 4.34 2.42 -0.99
N SER A 102 3.15 2.90 -1.38
CA SER A 102 2.81 3.28 -2.75
C SER A 102 2.38 4.74 -2.82
N GLU A 103 2.95 5.47 -3.77
CA GLU A 103 2.56 6.85 -4.08
C GLU A 103 1.23 6.89 -4.86
N CYS A 104 0.86 5.81 -5.55
CA CYS A 104 -0.46 5.68 -6.17
C CYS A 104 -1.59 5.62 -5.13
N TYR A 105 -2.69 6.31 -5.42
CA TYR A 105 -3.98 6.12 -4.75
C TYR A 105 -4.61 4.76 -5.08
N GLY A 106 -5.40 4.20 -4.17
CA GLY A 106 -6.16 2.96 -4.37
C GLY A 106 -6.72 2.43 -3.05
N ASP A 107 -6.80 1.11 -2.86
CA ASP A 107 -7.33 0.54 -1.61
C ASP A 107 -6.29 0.49 -0.46
N TYR A 108 -6.57 1.17 0.65
CA TYR A 108 -5.72 1.14 1.85
C TYR A 108 -5.71 -0.24 2.53
N GLU A 109 -6.71 -1.10 2.26
CA GLU A 109 -6.77 -2.46 2.81
C GLU A 109 -5.57 -3.32 2.37
N LEU A 110 -4.88 -2.94 1.28
CA LEU A 110 -3.61 -3.55 0.88
C LEU A 110 -2.59 -3.54 2.03
N TYR A 111 -2.51 -2.45 2.79
CA TYR A 111 -1.61 -2.30 3.93
C TYR A 111 -2.29 -2.65 5.27
N TYR A 112 -3.62 -2.78 5.31
CA TYR A 112 -4.34 -2.98 6.56
C TYR A 112 -4.31 -4.44 7.05
N VAL A 113 -3.30 -4.76 7.85
CA VAL A 113 -3.20 -6.08 8.50
C VAL A 113 -4.04 -6.11 9.77
N LYS A 114 -5.34 -6.42 9.65
CA LYS A 114 -6.32 -6.38 10.78
C LYS A 114 -5.90 -7.18 12.02
N SER A 115 -5.11 -8.24 11.85
CA SER A 115 -4.59 -9.04 12.97
C SER A 115 -3.43 -8.38 13.73
N ASN A 116 -2.71 -7.48 13.06
CA ASN A 116 -1.61 -6.69 13.62
C ASN A 116 -1.35 -5.43 12.76
N PRO A 117 -2.16 -4.37 12.92
CA PRO A 117 -2.15 -3.18 12.07
C PRO A 117 -0.80 -2.46 12.04
N LYS A 118 -0.01 -2.64 13.11
CA LYS A 118 1.34 -2.08 13.23
C LYS A 118 2.24 -2.46 12.06
N ILE A 119 2.08 -3.65 11.46
CA ILE A 119 2.90 -4.09 10.32
C ILE A 119 2.73 -3.13 9.14
N GLY A 120 1.48 -2.88 8.72
CA GLY A 120 1.19 -1.95 7.63
C GLY A 120 1.50 -0.50 7.98
N ILE A 121 1.19 -0.08 9.21
CA ILE A 121 1.49 1.27 9.69
C ILE A 121 2.99 1.55 9.65
N ASP A 122 3.84 0.60 10.03
CA ASP A 122 5.29 0.76 10.01
C ASP A 122 5.80 0.91 8.55
N VAL A 123 5.29 0.10 7.60
CA VAL A 123 5.59 0.22 6.16
C VAL A 123 5.21 1.59 5.61
N LEU A 124 3.99 2.06 5.91
CA LEU A 124 3.49 3.35 5.44
C LEU A 124 4.25 4.52 6.06
N LYS A 125 4.62 4.44 7.35
CA LYS A 125 5.44 5.47 8.02
C LYS A 125 6.83 5.59 7.43
N GLU A 126 7.45 4.47 7.07
CA GLU A 126 8.73 4.48 6.38
C GLU A 126 8.59 5.09 4.99
N GLY A 127 7.57 4.68 4.23
CA GLY A 127 7.28 5.26 2.92
C GLY A 127 7.03 6.76 2.96
N LEU A 128 6.31 7.25 3.97
CA LEU A 128 6.06 8.69 4.20
C LEU A 128 7.36 9.50 4.38
N GLN A 129 8.43 8.88 4.89
CA GLN A 129 9.74 9.54 5.05
C GLN A 129 10.60 9.48 3.79
N LEU A 130 10.36 8.50 2.91
CA LEU A 130 11.17 8.23 1.73
C LEU A 130 10.58 8.80 0.43
N SER A 131 9.27 9.05 0.41
CA SER A 131 8.52 9.49 -0.75
C SER A 131 8.62 11.00 -0.97
N ASP A 132 8.70 11.41 -2.24
CA ASP A 132 8.58 12.81 -2.66
C ASP A 132 7.09 13.21 -2.85
N TYR A 133 6.20 12.23 -3.02
CA TYR A 133 4.76 12.39 -3.27
C TYR A 133 3.91 11.52 -2.33
N TYR A 134 3.82 11.95 -1.08
CA TYR A 134 3.30 11.11 0.02
C TYR A 134 1.83 11.33 0.39
N GLY A 135 1.03 11.96 -0.49
CA GLY A 135 -0.40 12.23 -0.25
C GLY A 135 -1.22 10.95 -0.08
N ALA A 136 -1.11 10.03 -1.03
CA ALA A 136 -1.80 8.73 -0.97
C ALA A 136 -1.37 7.90 0.25
N ILE A 137 -0.06 7.92 0.57
CA ILE A 137 0.50 7.22 1.74
C ILE A 137 -0.11 7.78 3.04
N ALA A 138 -0.25 9.10 3.14
CA ALA A 138 -0.86 9.76 4.29
C ALA A 138 -2.36 9.44 4.41
N GLU A 139 -3.08 9.32 3.31
CA GLU A 139 -4.48 8.88 3.33
C GLU A 139 -4.63 7.43 3.78
N ASP A 140 -3.79 6.51 3.29
CA ASP A 140 -3.80 5.11 3.74
C ASP A 140 -3.57 5.02 5.25
N LEU A 141 -2.62 5.78 5.79
CA LEU A 141 -2.41 5.91 7.24
C LEU A 141 -3.66 6.44 7.94
N GLY A 142 -4.28 7.49 7.40
CA GLY A 142 -5.50 8.09 7.95
C GLY A 142 -6.64 7.09 8.06
N TYR A 143 -6.87 6.29 7.02
CA TYR A 143 -7.89 5.25 7.00
C TYR A 143 -7.61 4.13 8.01
N ILE A 144 -6.37 3.62 8.06
CA ILE A 144 -6.02 2.57 9.04
C ILE A 144 -6.17 3.09 10.48
N TYR A 145 -5.69 4.31 10.77
CA TYR A 145 -5.83 4.88 12.11
C TYR A 145 -7.29 5.14 12.48
N ARG A 146 -8.13 5.57 11.55
CA ARG A 146 -9.57 5.75 11.79
C ARG A 146 -10.19 4.42 12.20
N ASP A 147 -9.91 3.36 11.45
CA ASP A 147 -10.47 2.03 11.69
C ASP A 147 -9.98 1.40 13.00
N GLU A 148 -8.77 1.77 13.44
CA GLU A 148 -8.20 1.40 14.74
C GLU A 148 -8.57 2.36 15.88
N GLU A 149 -9.50 3.30 15.65
CA GLU A 149 -9.96 4.32 16.61
C GLU A 149 -8.83 5.24 17.14
N CYS A 150 -7.71 5.34 16.43
CA CYS A 150 -6.63 6.30 16.68
C CYS A 150 -6.97 7.68 16.09
N ILE A 151 -8.00 8.32 16.66
CA ILE A 151 -8.65 9.50 16.07
C ILE A 151 -7.69 10.67 15.80
N ASN A 152 -6.77 10.96 16.70
CA ASN A 152 -5.86 12.10 16.51
C ASN A 152 -4.84 11.83 15.41
N GLU A 153 -4.27 10.63 15.39
CA GLU A 153 -3.32 10.18 14.37
C GLU A 153 -3.98 10.12 12.99
N ALA A 154 -5.25 9.71 12.92
CA ALA A 154 -6.03 9.74 11.69
C ALA A 154 -6.19 11.17 11.17
N ILE A 155 -6.54 12.12 12.05
CA ILE A 155 -6.65 13.55 11.69
C ILE A 155 -5.29 14.08 11.21
N GLU A 156 -4.20 13.80 11.92
CA GLU A 156 -2.86 14.23 11.53
C GLU A 156 -2.49 13.71 10.13
N ALA A 157 -2.75 12.44 9.85
CA ALA A 157 -2.47 11.82 8.56
C ALA A 157 -3.31 12.42 7.42
N PHE A 158 -4.63 12.58 7.60
CA PHE A 158 -5.47 13.20 6.57
C PHE A 158 -5.14 14.67 6.34
N LYS A 159 -4.69 15.40 7.37
CA LYS A 159 -4.22 16.78 7.21
C LYS A 159 -2.91 16.87 6.42
N ILE A 160 -2.03 15.88 6.52
CA ILE A 160 -0.85 15.80 5.65
C ILE A 160 -1.29 15.68 4.18
N SER A 161 -2.27 14.83 3.87
CA SER A 161 -2.81 14.76 2.51
C SER A 161 -3.44 16.08 2.07
N GLU A 162 -4.20 16.75 2.95
CA GLU A 162 -4.77 18.08 2.66
C GLU A 162 -3.71 19.11 2.24
N GLU A 163 -2.53 19.11 2.88
CA GLU A 163 -1.44 20.04 2.57
C GLU A 163 -0.83 19.82 1.17
N ILE A 164 -0.81 18.57 0.69
CA ILE A 164 -0.24 18.19 -0.61
C ILE A 164 -1.29 18.34 -1.72
N GLY A 165 -2.54 18.04 -1.40
CA GLY A 165 -3.65 17.90 -2.33
C GLY A 165 -4.31 16.54 -2.14
N VAL A 166 -5.53 16.55 -1.60
CA VAL A 166 -6.32 15.33 -1.36
C VAL A 166 -6.63 14.59 -2.66
N SER A 167 -6.65 13.27 -2.60
CA SER A 167 -7.07 12.42 -3.73
C SER A 167 -8.54 12.63 -4.10
N SER A 168 -9.36 12.99 -3.10
CA SER A 168 -10.80 13.12 -3.23
C SER A 168 -11.38 14.08 -2.19
N CYS A 169 -12.51 14.72 -2.53
CA CYS A 169 -13.23 15.58 -1.57
C CYS A 169 -13.69 14.80 -0.33
N TYR A 170 -13.84 13.47 -0.41
CA TYR A 170 -14.21 12.64 0.73
C TYR A 170 -13.19 12.69 1.88
N ILE A 171 -11.93 13.05 1.64
CA ILE A 171 -10.97 13.26 2.74
C ILE A 171 -11.41 14.40 3.67
N TYR A 172 -12.05 15.45 3.13
CA TYR A 172 -12.65 16.49 3.97
C TYR A 172 -13.84 15.96 4.78
N LYS A 173 -14.61 15.01 4.22
CA LYS A 173 -15.70 14.35 4.95
C LYS A 173 -15.17 13.49 6.09
N GLU A 174 -14.09 12.72 5.85
CA GLU A 174 -13.40 11.95 6.88
C GLU A 174 -12.92 12.87 8.02
N LEU A 175 -12.26 13.98 7.70
CA LEU A 175 -11.84 14.97 8.70
C LEU A 175 -13.03 15.54 9.48
N ALA A 176 -14.12 15.90 8.82
CA ALA A 176 -15.32 16.40 9.49
C ALA A 176 -15.90 15.38 10.48
N ASP A 177 -15.95 14.10 10.11
CA ASP A 177 -16.46 13.03 10.96
C ASP A 177 -15.54 12.77 12.16
N LEU A 178 -14.23 12.77 11.96
CA LEU A 178 -13.25 12.64 13.04
C LEU A 178 -13.34 13.81 14.04
N TYR A 179 -13.52 15.05 13.58
CA TYR A 179 -13.74 16.18 14.47
C TYR A 179 -15.09 16.12 15.20
N ASP A 180 -16.12 15.51 14.60
CA ASP A 180 -17.39 15.25 15.29
C ASP A 180 -17.21 14.26 16.45
N VAL A 181 -16.43 13.19 16.25
CA VAL A 181 -16.07 12.23 17.31
C VAL A 181 -15.39 12.93 18.49
N LEU A 182 -14.54 13.93 18.22
CA LEU A 182 -13.89 14.75 19.26
C LEU A 182 -14.81 15.82 19.88
N GLY A 183 -16.05 15.98 19.40
CA GLY A 183 -16.96 17.05 19.82
C GLY A 183 -16.51 18.45 19.37
N ASN A 184 -15.63 18.54 18.38
CA ASN A 184 -15.11 19.80 17.86
C ASN A 184 -16.02 20.34 16.73
N THR A 185 -17.17 20.88 17.14
CA THR A 185 -18.17 21.42 16.20
C THR A 185 -17.62 22.46 15.21
N PRO A 186 -16.77 23.42 15.61
CA PRO A 186 -16.20 24.38 14.66
C PRO A 186 -15.41 23.73 13.52
N MET A 187 -14.51 22.79 13.83
CA MET A 187 -13.71 22.12 12.80
C MET A 187 -14.56 21.18 11.94
N LYS A 188 -15.54 20.49 12.54
CA LYS A 188 -16.52 19.70 11.78
C LYS A 188 -17.24 20.55 10.74
N GLU A 189 -17.73 21.73 11.11
CA GLU A 189 -18.44 22.62 10.20
C GLU A 189 -17.52 23.15 9.09
N GLU A 190 -16.28 23.52 9.43
CA GLU A 190 -15.27 23.94 8.46
C GLU A 190 -15.02 22.86 7.40
N TYR A 191 -14.77 21.62 7.82
CA TYR A 191 -14.48 20.53 6.89
C TYR A 191 -15.70 20.06 6.08
N ASN A 192 -16.92 20.14 6.64
CA ASN A 192 -18.14 19.92 5.86
C ASN A 192 -18.31 20.98 4.75
N LEU A 193 -17.97 22.24 5.04
CA LEU A 193 -17.99 23.28 4.00
C LEU A 193 -16.96 22.98 2.90
N LYS A 194 -15.73 22.61 3.27
CA LYS A 194 -14.69 22.20 2.31
C LYS A 194 -15.15 21.02 1.45
N TYR A 195 -15.78 20.01 2.03
CA TYR A 195 -16.34 18.88 1.30
C TYR A 195 -17.33 19.34 0.22
N ILE A 196 -18.29 20.21 0.56
CA ILE A 196 -19.28 20.75 -0.38
C ILE A 196 -18.62 21.62 -1.46
N GLU A 197 -17.70 22.51 -1.08
CA GLU A 197 -17.00 23.40 -2.01
C GLU A 197 -16.15 22.64 -3.03
N ASN A 198 -15.72 21.43 -2.69
CA ASN A 198 -14.95 20.53 -3.56
C ASN A 198 -15.83 19.45 -4.24
N GLY A 199 -17.13 19.69 -4.37
CA GLY A 199 -18.05 18.85 -5.16
C GLY A 199 -18.68 17.69 -4.40
N GLY A 200 -18.51 17.63 -3.08
CA GLY A 200 -19.26 16.75 -2.20
C GLY A 200 -20.77 17.06 -2.24
N LEU A 201 -21.58 16.01 -2.26
CA LEU A 201 -23.05 16.09 -2.21
C LEU A 201 -23.58 15.84 -0.80
#